data_AF-T1IHM1-F1
#
_entry.id   AF-T1IHM1-F1
#
_cell.length_a   1.000
_cell.length_b   1.000
_cell.length_c   1.000
_cell.angle_alpha   90.00
_cell.angle_beta   90.00
_cell.angle_gamma   90.00
#
_symmetry.space_group_name_H-M   'P 1'
#
loop_
_entity.id
_entity.type
_entity.pdbx_description
1 polymer ?
#
loop_
_entity_poly.entity_id
_entity_poly.type
_entity_poly.pdbx_seq_one_letter_code
_entity_poly.pdbx_strand_id
1 'polypeptide(L)'
;MESSTYKAALKHDVSEVEEFYLDKMDIECPYCGALHFKGEILSSRCCHKGKVKLPPLKKYPEPLKDLLLGSDKRSRDFRTHIRQYNSLLSFASMIATVPPLPPSSSGKAPYCYRIHRAVYHEASALRDETDRNPSFAQLYMYDARQAAQYRMKRFHNSTEADEQLMTELHKLIVSINNPCYSISYDA
;
A
#
# COMPACT_ATOMS: atom_id res chain seq x y z
N MET A 1 30.45 -4.31 20.23
CA MET A 1 29.20 -3.71 20.77
C MET A 1 28.62 -2.84 19.68
N GLU A 2 27.70 -3.42 18.91
CA GLU A 2 27.19 -2.85 17.66
C GLU A 2 26.50 -1.51 17.91
N SER A 3 27.07 -0.46 17.31
CA SER A 3 26.43 0.85 17.24
C SER A 3 25.15 0.70 16.43
N SER A 4 24.00 0.78 17.09
CA SER A 4 22.70 0.81 16.45
C SER A 4 22.66 1.87 15.32
N THR A 5 22.24 1.45 14.13
CA THR A 5 22.25 2.21 12.86
C THR A 5 21.70 3.63 12.98
N TYR A 6 20.73 3.88 13.86
CA TYR A 6 20.17 5.23 14.06
C TYR A 6 21.14 6.21 14.73
N LYS A 7 22.08 5.74 15.58
CA LYS A 7 23.09 6.60 16.22
C LYS A 7 24.20 7.02 15.25
N ALA A 8 24.44 6.23 14.20
CA ALA A 8 25.34 6.61 13.11
C ALA A 8 24.69 7.64 12.18
N ALA A 9 23.40 7.46 11.87
CA ALA A 9 22.64 8.40 11.03
C ALA A 9 22.52 9.82 11.63
N LEU A 10 22.60 9.95 12.96
CA LEU A 10 22.54 11.25 13.65
C LEU A 10 23.91 11.96 13.77
N LYS A 11 25.01 11.31 13.39
CA LYS A 11 26.37 11.81 13.59
C LYS A 11 27.05 12.33 12.32
N HIS A 12 26.50 12.03 11.14
CA HIS A 12 27.06 12.49 9.88
C HIS A 12 26.30 13.73 9.40
N ASP A 13 27.06 14.78 9.10
CA ASP A 13 26.58 15.85 8.23
C ASP A 13 26.17 15.19 6.90
N VAL A 14 24.91 15.36 6.50
CA VAL A 14 24.32 14.66 5.33
C VAL A 14 24.96 15.14 4.01
N SER A 15 25.81 16.16 4.09
CA SER A 15 26.61 16.72 3.00
C SER A 15 27.74 15.78 2.50
N GLU A 16 28.17 14.79 3.30
CA GLU A 16 29.27 13.85 2.97
C GLU A 16 28.83 12.38 3.00
N VAL A 17 27.66 12.05 2.44
CA VAL A 17 27.32 10.64 2.18
C VAL A 17 27.87 10.25 0.82
N GLU A 18 28.93 9.43 0.80
CA GLU A 18 29.35 8.78 -0.45
C GLU A 18 28.17 7.96 -1.01
N GLU A 19 27.70 8.33 -2.20
CA GLU A 19 26.66 7.57 -2.88
C GLU A 19 27.16 6.16 -3.18
N PHE A 20 26.56 5.17 -2.54
CA PHE A 20 26.85 3.77 -2.82
C PHE A 20 26.24 3.40 -4.17
N TYR A 21 27.06 3.44 -5.21
CA TYR A 21 26.67 3.14 -6.59
C TYR A 21 26.92 1.67 -6.93
N LEU A 22 25.85 0.96 -7.35
CA LEU A 22 25.83 -0.48 -7.62
C LEU A 22 26.07 -0.85 -9.09
N ASP A 23 26.63 0.06 -9.89
CA ASP A 23 26.66 -0.01 -11.36
C ASP A 23 25.26 -0.02 -12.00
N LYS A 24 25.20 -0.15 -13.32
CA LYS A 24 23.93 -0.26 -14.06
C LYS A 24 23.27 -1.61 -13.79
N MET A 25 21.93 -1.62 -13.81
CA MET A 25 21.12 -2.84 -13.74
C MET A 25 20.88 -3.37 -15.17
N ASP A 26 21.94 -3.85 -15.82
CA ASP A 26 21.93 -4.24 -17.23
C ASP A 26 22.39 -5.69 -17.46
N ILE A 27 22.62 -6.46 -16.41
CA ILE A 27 23.05 -7.86 -16.53
C ILE A 27 21.85 -8.78 -16.53
N GLU A 28 21.53 -9.31 -17.71
CA GLU A 28 20.36 -10.16 -17.91
C GLU A 28 20.59 -11.61 -17.47
N CYS A 29 19.64 -12.18 -16.73
CA CYS A 29 19.63 -13.61 -16.41
C CYS A 29 19.28 -14.44 -17.66
N PRO A 30 20.10 -15.43 -18.07
CA PRO A 30 19.88 -16.19 -19.31
C PRO A 30 18.64 -17.10 -19.26
N TYR A 31 18.02 -17.29 -18.09
CA TYR A 31 16.89 -18.19 -17.91
C TYR A 31 15.54 -17.46 -17.84
N CYS A 32 15.48 -16.33 -17.13
CA CYS A 32 14.22 -15.59 -16.89
C CYS A 32 14.20 -14.17 -17.46
N GLY A 33 15.30 -13.66 -18.00
CA GLY A 33 15.39 -12.30 -18.56
C GLY A 33 15.37 -11.18 -17.52
N ALA A 34 15.48 -11.49 -16.22
CA ALA A 34 15.58 -10.48 -15.18
C ALA A 34 16.91 -9.71 -15.27
N LEU A 35 16.88 -8.40 -15.09
CA LEU A 35 18.06 -7.54 -15.07
C LEU A 35 18.62 -7.45 -13.64
N HIS A 36 19.94 -7.52 -13.52
CA HIS A 36 20.69 -7.55 -12.27
C HIS A 36 21.79 -6.51 -12.24
N PHE A 37 22.17 -6.10 -11.03
CA PHE A 37 23.38 -5.32 -10.80
C PHE A 37 24.61 -6.22 -10.81
N LYS A 38 25.77 -5.67 -11.17
CA LYS A 38 27.05 -6.40 -11.23
C LYS A 38 27.42 -7.09 -9.92
N GLY A 39 27.13 -6.43 -8.78
CA GLY A 39 27.40 -6.97 -7.44
C GLY A 39 26.53 -8.16 -7.03
N GLU A 40 25.39 -8.40 -7.69
CA GLU A 40 24.46 -9.48 -7.33
C GLU A 40 24.94 -10.86 -7.83
N ILE A 41 25.80 -10.88 -8.85
CA ILE A 41 26.13 -12.09 -9.64
C ILE A 41 27.03 -13.07 -8.89
N LEU A 42 27.75 -12.63 -7.86
CA LEU A 42 28.57 -13.54 -7.04
C LEU A 42 27.71 -14.47 -6.15
N SER A 43 26.40 -14.21 -6.02
CA SER A 43 25.48 -15.02 -5.20
C SER A 43 24.18 -15.43 -5.91
N SER A 44 23.88 -14.87 -7.10
CA SER A 44 22.54 -14.98 -7.70
C SER A 44 22.27 -16.37 -8.31
N ARG A 45 21.63 -17.21 -7.51
CA ARG A 45 20.78 -18.33 -7.96
C ARG A 45 19.49 -17.78 -8.57
N CYS A 46 19.57 -16.78 -9.47
CA CYS A 46 18.39 -16.19 -10.08
C CYS A 46 17.54 -17.30 -10.71
N CYS A 47 16.23 -17.27 -10.42
CA CYS A 47 15.25 -18.31 -10.76
C CYS A 47 15.70 -19.77 -10.49
N HIS A 48 16.62 -19.97 -9.54
CA HIS A 48 17.24 -21.24 -9.22
C HIS A 48 17.86 -21.93 -10.46
N LYS A 49 18.59 -21.18 -11.30
CA LYS A 49 19.19 -21.65 -12.55
C LYS A 49 18.15 -22.21 -13.54
N GLY A 50 17.01 -21.54 -13.65
CA GLY A 50 15.93 -21.90 -14.59
C GLY A 50 14.91 -22.91 -14.07
N LYS A 51 15.02 -23.36 -12.80
CA LYS A 51 14.00 -24.25 -12.21
C LYS A 51 12.71 -23.52 -11.85
N VAL A 52 12.77 -22.22 -11.55
CA VAL A 52 11.61 -21.40 -11.25
C VAL A 52 11.15 -20.69 -12.52
N LYS A 53 9.96 -21.02 -12.99
CA LYS A 53 9.29 -20.30 -14.08
C LYS A 53 8.15 -19.49 -13.48
N LEU A 54 8.30 -18.17 -13.43
CA LEU A 54 7.23 -17.30 -12.97
C LEU A 54 6.20 -17.14 -14.10
N PRO A 55 4.90 -17.19 -13.79
CA PRO A 55 3.87 -16.84 -14.76
C PRO A 55 4.04 -15.37 -15.18
N PRO A 56 3.68 -15.02 -16.43
CA PRO A 56 3.65 -13.63 -16.85
C PRO A 56 2.79 -12.79 -15.88
N LEU A 57 3.24 -11.57 -15.61
CA LEU A 57 2.45 -10.64 -14.81
C LEU A 57 1.11 -10.39 -15.49
N LYS A 58 0.04 -10.37 -14.68
CA LYS A 58 -1.28 -9.95 -15.17
C LYS A 58 -1.16 -8.53 -15.72
N LYS A 59 -1.85 -8.26 -16.84
CA LYS A 59 -1.91 -6.91 -17.40
C LYS A 59 -2.44 -5.95 -16.34
N TYR A 60 -1.78 -4.81 -16.21
CA TYR A 60 -2.22 -3.77 -15.30
C TYR A 60 -3.61 -3.27 -15.73
N PRO A 61 -4.57 -3.08 -14.81
CA PRO A 61 -5.92 -2.67 -15.19
C PRO A 61 -5.93 -1.29 -15.85
N GLU A 62 -6.36 -1.21 -17.11
CA GLU A 62 -6.38 0.04 -17.88
C GLU A 62 -7.09 1.20 -17.16
N PRO A 63 -8.24 1.01 -16.47
CA PRO A 63 -8.87 2.11 -15.73
C PRO A 63 -7.97 2.73 -14.65
N LEU A 64 -7.16 1.93 -13.95
CA LEU A 64 -6.20 2.46 -12.97
C LEU A 64 -4.99 3.10 -13.66
N LYS A 65 -4.62 2.61 -14.85
CA LYS A 65 -3.50 3.15 -15.61
C LYS A 65 -3.82 4.55 -16.07
N ASP A 66 -5.03 4.74 -16.59
CA ASP A 66 -5.55 6.04 -17.01
C ASP A 66 -5.59 7.00 -15.84
N LEU A 67 -6.10 6.58 -14.68
CA LEU A 67 -6.15 7.43 -13.48
C LEU A 67 -4.75 7.84 -12.97
N LEU A 68 -3.73 6.98 -13.12
CA LEU A 68 -2.37 7.26 -12.64
C LEU A 68 -1.52 8.06 -13.64
N LEU A 69 -1.64 7.76 -14.93
CA LEU A 69 -0.78 8.32 -15.97
C LEU A 69 -1.47 9.40 -16.80
N GLY A 70 -2.81 9.45 -16.77
CA GLY A 70 -3.62 10.41 -17.50
C GLY A 70 -3.32 11.86 -17.11
N SER A 71 -3.55 12.76 -18.06
CA SER A 71 -3.32 14.20 -17.90
C SER A 71 -4.62 14.99 -17.70
N ASP A 72 -5.77 14.35 -17.78
CA ASP A 72 -7.09 14.96 -17.63
C ASP A 72 -7.41 15.32 -16.16
N LYS A 73 -8.50 16.09 -15.96
CA LYS A 73 -8.88 16.57 -14.61
C LYS A 73 -9.11 15.42 -13.64
N ARG A 74 -9.75 14.34 -14.08
CA ARG A 74 -10.08 13.19 -13.23
C ARG A 74 -8.82 12.50 -12.71
N SER A 75 -7.83 12.29 -13.58
CA SER A 75 -6.55 11.67 -13.22
C SER A 75 -5.71 12.55 -12.28
N ARG A 76 -5.73 13.87 -12.47
CA ARG A 76 -5.09 14.81 -11.52
C ARG A 76 -5.77 14.77 -10.15
N ASP A 77 -7.09 14.85 -10.12
CA ASP A 77 -7.87 14.82 -8.87
C ASP A 77 -7.67 13.48 -8.13
N PHE A 78 -7.63 12.37 -8.86
CA PHE A 78 -7.33 11.06 -8.28
C PHE A 78 -5.94 11.02 -7.65
N ARG A 79 -4.89 11.47 -8.34
CA ARG A 79 -3.52 11.50 -7.80
C ARG A 79 -3.40 12.38 -6.56
N THR A 80 -4.08 13.52 -6.53
CA THR A 80 -4.12 14.41 -5.37
C THR A 80 -4.70 13.68 -4.14
N HIS A 81 -5.76 12.89 -4.33
CA HIS A 81 -6.49 12.21 -3.25
C HIS A 81 -6.21 10.70 -3.14
N ILE A 82 -5.17 10.18 -3.79
CA ILE A 82 -4.91 8.73 -3.90
C ILE A 82 -4.78 8.05 -2.53
N ARG A 83 -4.18 8.75 -1.56
CA ARG A 83 -4.04 8.26 -0.17
C ARG A 83 -5.40 8.08 0.51
N GLN A 84 -6.35 8.97 0.25
CA GLN A 84 -7.71 8.88 0.78
C GLN A 84 -8.45 7.70 0.16
N TYR A 85 -8.39 7.55 -1.16
CA TYR A 85 -8.98 6.40 -1.85
C TYR A 85 -8.40 5.07 -1.36
N ASN A 86 -7.08 4.96 -1.24
CA ASN A 86 -6.43 3.76 -0.69
C ASN A 86 -6.87 3.47 0.75
N SER A 87 -7.02 4.51 1.58
CA SER A 87 -7.49 4.35 2.96
C SER A 87 -8.95 3.87 3.02
N LEU A 88 -9.82 4.40 2.17
CA LEU A 88 -11.23 4.01 2.08
C LEU A 88 -11.42 2.60 1.50
N LEU A 89 -10.54 2.17 0.60
CA LEU A 89 -10.54 0.83 0.02
C LEU A 89 -9.78 -0.19 0.88
N SER A 90 -9.21 0.22 2.01
CA SER A 90 -8.48 -0.71 2.88
C SER A 90 -9.37 -1.87 3.34
N PHE A 91 -8.82 -3.08 3.26
CA PHE A 91 -9.49 -4.30 3.70
C PHE A 91 -9.43 -4.49 5.23
N ALA A 92 -8.41 -3.92 5.88
CA ALA A 92 -8.21 -4.03 7.32
C ALA A 92 -7.87 -2.67 7.93
N SER A 93 -8.21 -2.48 9.20
CA SER A 93 -7.73 -1.35 9.98
C SER A 93 -6.29 -1.60 10.40
N MET A 94 -5.52 -0.52 10.59
CA MET A 94 -4.22 -0.59 11.26
C MET A 94 -4.40 0.00 12.66
N ILE A 95 -4.13 -0.82 13.67
CA ILE A 95 -4.17 -0.40 15.07
C ILE A 95 -2.75 -0.44 15.62
N ALA A 96 -2.40 0.62 16.34
CA ALA A 96 -1.11 0.78 16.99
C ALA A 96 -1.31 1.39 18.36
N THR A 97 -0.52 0.95 19.35
CA THR A 97 -0.43 1.66 20.63
C THR A 97 0.46 2.87 20.43
N VAL A 98 -0.13 4.06 20.49
CA VAL A 98 0.58 5.32 20.29
C VAL A 98 0.73 5.97 21.66
N PRO A 99 1.95 6.06 22.21
CA PRO A 99 2.14 6.79 23.45
C PRO A 99 1.80 8.27 23.22
N PRO A 100 1.28 8.98 24.23
CA PRO A 100 1.04 10.40 24.14
C PRO A 100 2.32 11.13 23.71
N LEU A 101 2.16 12.12 22.82
CA LEU A 101 3.27 12.94 22.36
C LEU A 101 3.92 13.64 23.57
N PRO A 102 5.26 13.69 23.67
CA PRO A 102 5.91 14.39 24.77
C PRO A 102 5.54 15.88 24.73
N PRO A 103 5.33 16.53 25.88
CA PRO A 103 4.95 17.95 25.96
C PRO A 103 6.01 18.96 25.46
N SER A 104 7.09 18.51 24.82
CA SER A 104 8.25 19.34 24.45
C SER A 104 8.53 19.43 22.94
N SER A 105 7.67 18.96 22.04
CA SER A 105 7.80 19.28 20.61
C SER A 105 7.25 20.68 20.32
N SER A 106 7.84 21.69 20.97
CA SER A 106 7.71 23.10 20.59
C SER A 106 8.38 23.30 19.22
N GLY A 107 7.67 22.92 18.16
CA GLY A 107 7.82 23.48 16.81
C GLY A 107 9.12 23.22 16.02
N LYS A 108 10.02 22.32 16.42
CA LYS A 108 11.35 22.19 15.75
C LYS A 108 11.67 20.84 15.07
N ALA A 109 10.79 19.85 15.11
CA ALA A 109 11.03 18.56 14.46
C ALA A 109 9.90 18.21 13.48
N PRO A 110 10.20 17.60 12.31
CA PRO A 110 9.17 17.06 11.43
C PRO A 110 8.24 16.12 12.20
N TYR A 111 6.95 16.19 11.92
CA TYR A 111 5.95 15.33 12.54
C TYR A 111 6.24 13.85 12.22
N CYS A 112 6.80 13.13 13.20
CA CYS A 112 7.06 11.69 13.11
C CYS A 112 6.08 10.94 14.02
N TYR A 113 5.17 10.17 13.44
CA TYR A 113 4.29 9.27 14.17
C TYR A 113 5.12 8.10 14.72
N ARG A 114 5.24 8.00 16.05
CA ARG A 114 6.06 6.97 16.70
C ARG A 114 5.18 5.88 17.31
N ILE A 115 5.06 4.76 16.62
CA ILE A 115 4.40 3.57 17.13
C ILE A 115 5.38 2.80 18.00
N HIS A 116 4.97 2.46 19.22
CA HIS A 116 5.74 1.57 20.09
C HIS A 116 5.05 0.20 20.15
N ARG A 117 5.86 -0.85 20.23
CA ARG A 117 5.41 -2.26 20.29
C ARG A 117 4.87 -2.74 18.93
N ALA A 118 3.86 -3.61 18.94
CA ALA A 118 3.35 -4.25 17.74
C ALA A 118 2.35 -3.37 16.99
N VAL A 119 2.39 -3.48 15.66
CA VAL A 119 1.32 -3.03 14.77
C VAL A 119 0.41 -4.23 14.53
N TYR A 120 -0.88 -4.04 14.72
CA TYR A 120 -1.89 -5.06 14.45
C TYR A 120 -2.72 -4.64 13.24
N HIS A 121 -2.99 -5.60 12.35
CA HIS A 121 -4.03 -5.46 11.34
C HIS A 121 -5.32 -6.06 11.90
N GLU A 122 -6.34 -5.23 12.05
CA GLU A 122 -7.66 -5.69 12.48
C GLU A 122 -8.55 -5.84 11.24
N ALA A 123 -8.80 -7.08 10.85
CA ALA A 123 -9.87 -7.38 9.92
C ALA A 123 -11.19 -7.28 10.67
N SER A 124 -12.10 -6.39 10.24
CA SER A 124 -13.42 -6.28 10.85
C SER A 124 -14.13 -7.63 10.86
N ALA A 125 -14.76 -7.99 11.97
CA ALA A 125 -15.58 -9.20 12.06
C ALA A 125 -16.65 -9.20 10.95
N LEU A 126 -16.81 -10.29 10.21
CA LEU A 126 -17.77 -10.36 9.09
C LEU A 126 -19.23 -10.25 9.54
N ARG A 127 -19.51 -10.55 10.80
CA ARG A 127 -20.82 -10.44 11.43
C ARG A 127 -20.69 -9.46 12.58
N ASP A 128 -21.22 -8.26 12.43
CA ASP A 128 -21.51 -7.44 13.59
C ASP A 128 -22.98 -7.69 13.93
N GLU A 129 -23.25 -8.30 15.09
CA GLU A 129 -24.61 -8.47 15.62
C GLU A 129 -25.20 -7.12 16.12
N THR A 130 -24.42 -6.05 16.02
CA THR A 130 -24.82 -4.70 16.39
C THR A 130 -25.06 -3.87 15.13
N ASP A 131 -26.05 -2.97 15.20
CA ASP A 131 -26.54 -2.05 14.15
C ASP A 131 -25.50 -0.97 13.74
N ARG A 132 -24.24 -1.37 13.60
CA ARG A 132 -23.11 -0.50 13.27
C ARG A 132 -22.93 -0.43 11.76
N ASN A 133 -22.52 0.75 11.28
CA ASN A 133 -22.17 0.95 9.88
C ASN A 133 -21.04 0.00 9.45
N PRO A 134 -21.17 -0.69 8.31
CA PRO A 134 -20.16 -1.63 7.85
C PRO A 134 -18.82 -0.92 7.57
N SER A 135 -17.72 -1.63 7.82
CA SER A 135 -16.37 -1.09 7.70
C SER A 135 -15.38 -2.11 7.11
N PHE A 136 -14.36 -1.59 6.41
CA PHE A 136 -13.24 -2.36 5.88
C PHE A 136 -13.69 -3.60 5.07
N ALA A 137 -13.28 -4.81 5.47
CA ALA A 137 -13.63 -6.08 4.83
C ALA A 137 -15.15 -6.27 4.60
N GLN A 138 -15.99 -5.86 5.56
CA GLN A 138 -17.44 -6.01 5.47
C GLN A 138 -18.01 -5.29 4.24
N LEU A 139 -17.42 -4.17 3.83
CA LEU A 139 -17.89 -3.37 2.70
C LEU A 139 -17.79 -4.09 1.36
N TYR A 140 -16.97 -5.15 1.26
CA TYR A 140 -16.86 -5.95 0.04
C TYR A 140 -17.99 -6.99 -0.10
N MET A 141 -18.87 -7.12 0.90
CA MET A 141 -20.09 -7.93 0.83
C MET A 141 -21.29 -7.16 0.28
N TYR A 142 -21.21 -5.82 0.23
CA TYR A 142 -22.26 -4.95 -0.31
C TYR A 142 -22.05 -4.71 -1.79
N ASP A 143 -23.10 -4.29 -2.51
CA ASP A 143 -22.91 -3.79 -3.87
C ASP A 143 -22.01 -2.56 -3.88
N ALA A 144 -21.37 -2.34 -5.03
CA ALA A 144 -20.36 -1.30 -5.17
C ALA A 144 -20.85 0.10 -4.81
N ARG A 145 -22.13 0.41 -5.07
CA ARG A 145 -22.71 1.73 -4.80
C ARG A 145 -22.98 1.89 -3.30
N GLN A 146 -23.62 0.90 -2.67
CA GLN A 146 -23.81 0.90 -1.22
C GLN A 146 -22.47 0.99 -0.47
N ALA A 147 -21.49 0.19 -0.88
CA ALA A 147 -20.15 0.22 -0.30
C ALA A 147 -19.47 1.59 -0.45
N ALA A 148 -19.59 2.24 -1.62
CA ALA A 148 -19.08 3.59 -1.83
C ALA A 148 -19.75 4.60 -0.89
N GLN A 149 -21.08 4.55 -0.72
CA GLN A 149 -21.82 5.42 0.18
C GLN A 149 -21.40 5.26 1.64
N TYR A 150 -21.23 4.02 2.12
CA TYR A 150 -20.73 3.78 3.47
C TYR A 150 -19.30 4.32 3.65
N ARG A 151 -18.45 4.19 2.63
CA ARG A 151 -17.09 4.77 2.61
C ARG A 151 -17.12 6.29 2.69
N MET A 152 -18.01 6.94 1.94
CA MET A 152 -18.14 8.41 1.94
C MET A 152 -18.60 8.97 3.29
N LYS A 153 -19.29 8.18 4.12
CA LYS A 153 -19.73 8.59 5.45
C LYS A 153 -18.63 8.50 6.53
N ARG A 154 -17.50 7.86 6.23
CA ARG A 154 -16.52 7.43 7.25
C ARG A 154 -15.56 8.53 7.69
N PHE A 155 -15.13 9.42 6.79
CA PHE A 155 -14.24 10.53 7.14
C PHE A 155 -14.97 11.86 7.04
N HIS A 156 -14.74 12.76 7.99
CA HIS A 156 -15.25 14.14 7.92
C HIS A 156 -14.70 14.90 6.69
N ASN A 157 -13.56 14.46 6.13
CA ASN A 157 -12.95 15.02 4.91
C ASN A 157 -13.36 14.27 3.63
N SER A 158 -14.40 13.42 3.68
CA SER A 158 -14.87 12.67 2.49
C SER A 158 -15.59 13.55 1.46
N THR A 159 -15.78 14.83 1.75
CA THR A 159 -16.41 15.81 0.85
C THR A 159 -15.63 16.05 -0.46
N GLU A 160 -14.35 15.64 -0.51
CA GLU A 160 -13.49 15.76 -1.70
C GLU A 160 -13.39 14.47 -2.54
N ALA A 161 -13.90 13.34 -2.01
CA ALA A 161 -13.85 12.07 -2.71
C ALA A 161 -15.07 11.89 -3.62
N ASP A 162 -14.84 11.49 -4.86
CA ASP A 162 -15.87 11.25 -5.87
C ASP A 162 -16.51 9.86 -5.64
N GLU A 163 -17.80 9.84 -5.27
CA GLU A 163 -18.59 8.61 -5.04
C GLU A 163 -18.63 7.73 -6.30
N GLN A 164 -18.70 8.32 -7.49
CA GLN A 164 -18.74 7.58 -8.75
C GLN A 164 -17.39 6.89 -8.98
N LEU A 165 -16.29 7.63 -8.83
CA LEU A 165 -14.96 7.04 -8.93
C LEU A 165 -14.75 5.93 -7.89
N MET A 166 -15.27 6.10 -6.67
CA MET A 166 -15.18 5.06 -5.64
C MET A 166 -16.01 3.82 -5.94
N THR A 167 -17.16 3.99 -6.57
CA THR A 167 -17.97 2.88 -7.06
C THR A 167 -17.21 2.11 -8.16
N GLU A 168 -16.56 2.82 -9.08
CA GLU A 168 -15.76 2.21 -10.15
C GLU A 168 -14.54 1.47 -9.61
N LEU A 169 -13.82 2.07 -8.66
CA LEU A 169 -12.67 1.45 -7.99
C LEU A 169 -13.09 0.19 -7.21
N HIS A 170 -14.24 0.22 -6.52
CA HIS A 170 -14.77 -0.96 -5.85
C HIS A 170 -15.02 -2.09 -6.87
N LYS A 171 -15.76 -1.81 -7.96
CA LYS A 171 -16.05 -2.81 -9.00
C LYS A 171 -14.79 -3.41 -9.58
N LEU A 172 -13.77 -2.58 -9.80
CA LEU A 172 -12.51 -3.01 -10.34
C LEU A 172 -11.73 -3.93 -9.39
N ILE A 173 -11.67 -3.60 -8.10
CA ILE A 173 -11.00 -4.45 -7.11
C ILE A 173 -11.70 -5.81 -7.02
N VAL A 174 -13.04 -5.82 -6.95
CA VAL A 174 -13.82 -7.05 -6.86
C VAL A 174 -13.71 -7.89 -8.15
N SER A 175 -13.59 -7.28 -9.32
CA SER A 175 -13.44 -8.04 -10.58
C SER A 175 -12.07 -8.70 -10.73
N ILE A 176 -11.02 -8.10 -10.17
CA ILE A 176 -9.64 -8.63 -10.25
C ILE A 176 -9.37 -9.63 -9.13
N ASN A 177 -9.71 -9.24 -7.91
CA ASN A 177 -9.45 -9.98 -6.67
C ASN A 177 -10.72 -9.94 -5.83
N ASN A 178 -11.73 -10.74 -6.18
CA ASN A 178 -12.94 -10.82 -5.39
C ASN A 178 -12.60 -11.45 -4.02
N PRO A 179 -12.64 -10.67 -2.92
CA PRO A 179 -12.28 -11.20 -1.61
C PRO A 179 -13.33 -12.18 -1.07
N CYS A 180 -14.53 -12.23 -1.65
CA CYS A 180 -15.59 -13.14 -1.25
C CYS A 180 -15.43 -14.54 -1.87
N TYR A 181 -14.87 -14.67 -3.08
CA TYR A 181 -14.61 -15.98 -3.68
C TYR A 181 -13.43 -16.72 -3.02
N SER A 182 -12.48 -16.01 -2.40
CA SER A 182 -11.39 -16.66 -1.66
C SER A 182 -11.83 -17.29 -0.34
N ILE A 183 -13.01 -16.94 0.19
CA ILE A 183 -13.54 -17.52 1.44
C ILE A 183 -14.28 -18.84 1.17
N SER A 184 -14.72 -19.08 -0.07
CA SER A 184 -15.50 -20.27 -0.42
C SER A 184 -14.68 -21.50 -0.83
N TYR A 185 -13.34 -21.38 -0.97
CA TYR A 185 -12.48 -22.50 -1.40
C TYR A 185 -11.70 -23.18 -0.27
N ASP A 186 -11.82 -22.69 0.98
CA ASP A 186 -11.16 -23.27 2.16
C ASP A 186 -12.16 -23.76 3.22
N ALA A 187 -13.29 -24.34 2.80
CA ALA A 187 -14.28 -24.98 3.69
C ALA A 187 -14.49 -26.46 3.35
#